data_AF-A0A328LF82-F1
#
_entry.id   AF-A0A328LF82-F1
#
_cell.length_a   1.000
_cell.length_b   1.000
_cell.length_c   1.000
_cell.angle_alpha   90.00
_cell.angle_beta   90.00
_cell.angle_gamma   90.00
#
_symmetry.space_group_name_H-M   'P 1'
#
loop_
_entity.id
_entity.type
_entity.pdbx_description
1 polymer ?
#
loop_
_entity_poly.entity_id
_entity_poly.type
_entity_poly.pdbx_seq_one_letter_code
_entity_poly.pdbx_strand_id
1 'polypeptide(L)'
;MKKFKISMMAFVTTLLVLLVPSSTFANTIEPFSSGWDYLGEQTLYSNGAESDVYASTGGDYKICRAAEVGSTSKLKVELWEYDPDSYNDYVGVRYLGPGECGVFRNIGGFVDGGNEAEFFAKSRSSSKMHLIFFD
;
A
#
# COMPACT_ATOMS: atom_id res chain seq x y z
N MET A 1 28.87 -56.61 -40.39
CA MET A 1 28.77 -57.03 -38.97
C MET A 1 28.05 -55.96 -38.17
N LYS A 2 27.28 -56.36 -37.13
CA LYS A 2 26.37 -55.60 -36.24
C LYS A 2 25.02 -55.26 -36.91
N LYS A 3 23.92 -56.01 -36.75
CA LYS A 3 23.21 -56.74 -35.66
C LYS A 3 22.20 -55.87 -34.87
N PHE A 4 21.00 -56.46 -34.73
CA PHE A 4 19.96 -56.26 -33.69
C PHE A 4 19.14 -54.96 -33.73
N LYS A 5 17.85 -54.92 -33.39
CA LYS A 5 16.67 -55.82 -33.36
C LYS A 5 15.54 -54.87 -32.93
N ILE A 6 14.36 -54.98 -33.53
CA ILE A 6 13.14 -54.27 -33.08
C ILE A 6 12.79 -54.77 -31.68
N SER A 7 12.56 -53.86 -30.72
CA SER A 7 11.89 -54.18 -29.46
C SER A 7 10.87 -53.11 -29.11
N MET A 8 9.64 -53.60 -29.02
CA MET A 8 8.41 -52.97 -28.58
C MET A 8 8.51 -52.58 -27.09
N MET A 9 8.18 -51.35 -26.74
CA MET A 9 7.79 -50.99 -25.37
C MET A 9 6.95 -49.71 -25.40
N ALA A 10 5.67 -49.86 -25.69
CA ALA A 10 4.66 -48.95 -25.17
C ALA A 10 4.20 -49.53 -23.83
N PHE A 11 4.27 -48.77 -22.74
CA PHE A 11 3.27 -48.77 -21.66
C PHE A 11 3.54 -47.63 -20.66
N VAL A 12 2.65 -46.63 -20.71
CA VAL A 12 1.94 -46.03 -19.58
C VAL A 12 2.75 -45.66 -18.33
N THR A 13 2.86 -44.36 -18.05
CA THR A 13 2.23 -43.79 -16.83
C THR A 13 2.09 -42.27 -16.99
N THR A 14 0.85 -41.88 -17.24
CA THR A 14 0.29 -40.54 -17.05
C THR A 14 0.67 -39.98 -15.68
N LEU A 15 1.59 -39.01 -15.64
CA LEU A 15 1.79 -38.16 -14.47
C LEU A 15 1.03 -36.85 -14.68
N LEU A 16 -0.31 -36.94 -14.67
CA LEU A 16 -1.18 -35.78 -14.54
C LEU A 16 -1.22 -35.42 -13.05
N VAL A 17 -0.15 -34.79 -12.56
CA VAL A 17 -0.14 -34.20 -11.22
C VAL A 17 -1.10 -33.01 -11.26
N LEU A 18 -2.30 -33.26 -10.75
CA LEU A 18 -3.20 -32.34 -10.08
C LEU A 18 -2.70 -30.88 -10.05
N LEU A 19 -3.06 -30.14 -11.09
CA LEU A 19 -3.20 -28.68 -11.03
C LEU A 19 -4.36 -28.41 -10.07
N VAL A 20 -4.08 -28.43 -8.77
CA VAL A 20 -4.99 -27.84 -7.79
C VAL A 20 -4.79 -26.34 -7.95
N PRO A 21 -5.78 -25.57 -8.44
CA PRO A 21 -5.69 -24.13 -8.30
C PRO A 21 -5.74 -23.85 -6.79
N SER A 22 -4.59 -23.51 -6.21
CA SER A 22 -4.56 -22.83 -4.92
C SER A 22 -5.23 -21.48 -5.15
N SER A 23 -6.55 -21.42 -5.03
CA SER A 23 -7.25 -20.16 -4.89
C SER A 23 -6.84 -19.59 -3.54
N THR A 24 -5.81 -18.76 -3.54
CA THR A 24 -5.59 -17.80 -2.47
C THR A 24 -6.82 -16.90 -2.47
N PHE A 25 -7.68 -17.06 -1.46
CA PHE A 25 -8.73 -16.07 -1.22
C PHE A 25 -8.00 -14.80 -0.76
N ALA A 26 -7.78 -13.88 -1.69
CA ALA A 26 -7.53 -12.49 -1.34
C ALA A 26 -8.76 -12.04 -0.55
N ASN A 27 -8.57 -11.72 0.73
CA ASN A 27 -9.59 -11.12 1.56
C ASN A 27 -10.01 -9.84 0.83
N THR A 28 -11.28 -9.77 0.41
CA THR A 28 -11.81 -8.69 -0.43
C THR A 28 -11.87 -7.41 0.39
N ILE A 29 -10.74 -6.73 0.50
CA ILE A 29 -10.75 -5.27 0.46
C ILE A 29 -10.96 -4.94 -1.02
N GLU A 30 -12.06 -4.25 -1.34
CA GLU A 30 -12.31 -3.65 -2.66
C GLU A 30 -10.99 -3.16 -3.28
N PRO A 31 -10.70 -3.41 -4.58
CA PRO A 31 -9.40 -3.10 -5.14
C PRO A 31 -9.18 -1.58 -5.16
N PHE A 32 -8.59 -1.04 -4.09
CA PHE A 32 -8.16 0.35 -3.98
C PHE A 32 -7.03 0.70 -4.97
N SER A 33 -6.52 -0.25 -5.76
CA SER A 33 -5.27 -0.13 -6.52
C SER A 33 -5.36 -0.50 -8.01
N SER A 34 -6.32 0.05 -8.75
CA SER A 34 -6.01 0.27 -10.18
C SER A 34 -5.10 1.50 -10.27
N GLY A 35 -3.80 1.28 -10.51
CA GLY A 35 -2.81 2.33 -10.81
C GLY A 35 -2.22 3.09 -9.62
N TRP A 36 -2.16 2.47 -8.43
CA TRP A 36 -1.50 3.03 -7.25
C TRP A 36 -0.59 1.99 -6.63
N ASP A 37 0.61 2.39 -6.22
CA ASP A 37 1.58 1.54 -5.55
C ASP A 37 1.36 1.57 -4.04
N TYR A 38 1.22 0.40 -3.42
CA TYR A 38 1.01 0.27 -1.98
C TYR A 38 2.31 0.49 -1.20
N LEU A 39 2.28 1.39 -0.22
CA LEU A 39 3.44 1.71 0.60
C LEU A 39 3.38 1.05 1.99
N GLY A 40 2.18 0.98 2.58
CA GLY A 40 2.01 0.49 3.94
C GLY A 40 0.66 0.85 4.55
N GLU A 41 0.46 0.45 5.80
CA GLU A 41 -0.71 0.80 6.60
C GLU A 41 -0.35 0.87 8.09
N GLN A 42 -1.07 1.71 8.85
CA GLN A 42 -0.82 1.87 10.28
C GLN A 42 -2.03 2.40 11.03
N THR A 43 -2.12 2.03 12.32
CA THR A 43 -3.11 2.58 13.24
C THR A 43 -2.52 3.71 14.07
N LEU A 44 -3.10 4.90 13.97
CA LEU A 44 -2.81 6.05 14.82
C LEU A 44 -3.82 6.10 15.97
N TYR A 45 -3.33 6.19 17.22
CA TYR A 45 -4.18 5.98 18.41
C TYR A 45 -4.67 7.26 19.08
N SER A 46 -4.09 8.42 18.78
CA SER A 46 -4.35 9.66 19.51
C SER A 46 -4.08 10.91 18.67
N ASN A 47 -4.46 12.07 19.21
CA ASN A 47 -4.17 13.36 18.61
C ASN A 47 -2.66 13.62 18.66
N GLY A 48 -2.08 13.95 17.51
CA GLY A 48 -0.64 14.14 17.35
C GLY A 48 0.14 12.86 17.09
N ALA A 49 -0.51 11.68 17.09
CA ALA A 49 0.16 10.45 16.67
C ALA A 49 0.60 10.56 15.19
N GLU A 50 1.80 10.05 14.92
CA GLU A 50 2.45 10.04 13.62
C GLU A 50 2.52 8.62 13.09
N SER A 51 2.44 8.47 11.76
CA SER A 51 2.76 7.21 11.11
C SER A 51 4.27 7.04 10.97
N ASP A 52 4.65 5.86 10.49
CA ASP A 52 5.94 5.61 9.88
C ASP A 52 6.10 6.49 8.64
N VAL A 53 7.34 6.61 8.22
CA VAL A 53 7.75 7.38 7.05
C VAL A 53 7.75 6.47 5.83
N TYR A 54 7.14 6.92 4.73
CA TYR A 54 7.07 6.19 3.46
C TYR A 54 7.66 7.04 2.34
N ALA A 55 8.56 6.44 1.55
CA ALA A 55 9.11 7.07 0.36
C ALA A 55 8.02 7.30 -0.70
N SER A 56 8.18 8.37 -1.48
CA SER A 56 7.32 8.76 -2.60
C SER A 56 8.17 9.37 -3.71
N THR A 57 7.76 9.15 -4.95
CA THR A 57 8.36 9.75 -6.14
C THR A 57 7.96 11.21 -6.35
N GLY A 58 7.09 11.77 -5.49
CA GLY A 58 6.62 13.15 -5.59
C GLY A 58 5.52 13.38 -6.63
N GLY A 59 4.89 12.32 -7.13
CA GLY A 59 3.73 12.44 -8.02
C GLY A 59 2.48 12.88 -7.28
N ASP A 60 1.51 11.97 -7.22
CA ASP A 60 0.35 12.10 -6.34
C ASP A 60 0.51 11.12 -5.18
N TYR A 61 -0.03 11.44 -4.01
CA TYR A 61 0.03 10.56 -2.83
C TYR A 61 -1.36 10.37 -2.26
N LYS A 62 -1.73 9.14 -1.92
CA LYS A 62 -3.08 8.80 -1.47
C LYS A 62 -3.05 8.16 -0.10
N ILE A 63 -3.92 8.69 0.78
CA ILE A 63 -4.19 8.12 2.09
C ILE A 63 -5.65 7.69 2.14
N CYS A 64 -5.88 6.41 2.40
CA CYS A 64 -7.20 5.86 2.64
C CYS A 64 -7.40 5.60 4.13
N ARG A 65 -8.63 5.81 4.61
CA ARG A 65 -9.02 5.48 5.98
C ARG A 65 -9.90 4.22 5.97
N ALA A 66 -9.53 3.20 6.75
CA ALA A 66 -10.40 2.03 6.92
C ALA A 66 -11.76 2.42 7.55
N ALA A 67 -12.84 1.81 7.09
CA ALA A 67 -14.19 2.20 7.52
C ALA A 67 -14.55 1.69 8.95
N GLU A 68 -13.86 0.65 9.41
CA GLU A 68 -14.24 -0.15 10.56
C GLU A 68 -13.47 0.28 11.83
N VAL A 69 -12.59 1.28 11.69
CA VAL A 69 -11.73 1.76 12.77
C VAL A 69 -12.07 3.20 13.16
N GLY A 70 -12.42 3.37 14.43
CA GLY A 70 -12.52 4.68 15.07
C GLY A 70 -13.90 5.32 14.97
N SER A 71 -13.90 6.65 14.88
CA SER A 71 -15.11 7.50 14.85
C SER A 71 -15.91 7.38 13.55
N THR A 72 -17.23 7.45 13.59
CA THR A 72 -18.04 7.54 12.35
C THR A 72 -17.94 8.90 11.65
N SER A 73 -17.35 9.91 12.30
CA SER A 73 -17.15 11.24 11.73
C SER A 73 -15.93 11.30 10.82
N LYS A 74 -15.84 12.35 9.99
CA LYS A 74 -14.61 12.67 9.25
C LYS A 74 -13.49 13.04 10.22
N LEU A 75 -12.30 12.49 10.00
CA LEU A 75 -11.12 12.74 10.82
C LEU A 75 -10.09 13.53 10.02
N LYS A 76 -9.47 14.53 10.66
CA LYS A 76 -8.44 15.37 10.04
C LYS A 76 -7.10 14.62 10.07
N VAL A 77 -6.51 14.44 8.89
CA VAL A 77 -5.18 13.86 8.66
C VAL A 77 -4.32 14.89 7.96
N GLU A 78 -3.16 15.19 8.53
CA GLU A 78 -2.15 16.03 7.89
C GLU A 78 -1.08 15.15 7.27
N LEU A 79 -0.55 15.56 6.13
CA LEU A 79 0.62 14.97 5.48
C LEU A 79 1.80 15.92 5.64
N TRP A 80 2.94 15.35 6.00
CA TRP A 80 4.19 16.05 6.25
C TRP A 80 5.32 15.34 5.51
N GLU A 81 6.26 16.13 5.02
CA GLU A 81 7.54 15.66 4.53
C GLU A 81 8.53 15.61 5.70
N TYR A 82 9.32 14.55 5.74
CA TYR A 82 10.34 14.30 6.73
C TYR A 82 11.67 14.82 6.21
N ASP A 83 12.28 15.72 6.96
CA ASP A 83 13.61 16.25 6.66
C ASP A 83 14.53 15.93 7.85
N PRO A 84 15.56 15.08 7.68
CA PRO A 84 16.49 14.75 8.76
C PRO A 84 17.46 15.89 9.11
N ASP A 85 17.67 16.83 8.20
CA ASP A 85 18.65 17.92 8.31
C ASP A 85 18.01 19.28 8.66
N SER A 86 16.67 19.38 8.59
CA SER A 86 15.88 20.59 8.86
C SER A 86 14.58 20.27 9.62
N TYR A 87 13.62 21.20 9.56
CA TYR A 87 12.26 20.99 10.04
C TYR A 87 11.41 20.33 8.96
N ASN A 88 10.64 19.31 9.36
CA ASN A 88 9.63 18.67 8.54
C ASN A 88 8.66 19.68 7.89
N ASP A 89 8.44 19.54 6.60
CA ASP A 89 7.61 20.44 5.81
C ASP A 89 6.14 20.00 5.77
N TYR A 90 5.23 20.97 5.88
CA TYR A 90 3.80 20.69 5.80
C TYR A 90 3.33 20.58 4.35
N VAL A 91 2.83 19.40 3.97
CA VAL A 91 2.34 19.13 2.61
C VAL A 91 0.88 19.52 2.47
N GLY A 92 0.03 19.13 3.44
CA GLY A 92 -1.39 19.45 3.38
C GLY A 92 -2.26 18.67 4.36
N VAL A 93 -3.58 18.80 4.17
CA VAL A 93 -4.60 18.15 5.02
C VAL A 93 -5.71 17.50 4.22
N ARG A 94 -6.21 16.36 4.69
CA ARG A 94 -7.46 15.74 4.24
C ARG A 94 -8.39 15.43 5.42
N TYR A 95 -9.70 15.46 5.14
CA TYR A 95 -10.75 15.10 6.10
C TYR A 95 -11.40 13.81 5.60
N LEU A 96 -11.10 12.70 6.28
CA LEU A 96 -11.46 11.37 5.82
C LEU A 96 -12.56 10.76 6.69
N GLY A 97 -13.71 10.54 6.06
CA GLY A 97 -14.76 9.67 6.59
C GLY A 97 -14.34 8.20 6.59
N PRO A 98 -15.11 7.33 7.25
CA PRO A 98 -14.92 5.89 7.16
C PRO A 98 -14.91 5.42 5.70
N GLY A 99 -13.85 4.73 5.26
CA GLY A 99 -13.72 4.19 3.90
C GLY A 99 -13.31 5.21 2.83
N GLU A 100 -13.15 6.49 3.19
CA GLU A 100 -12.76 7.53 2.24
C GLU A 100 -11.24 7.58 2.03
N CYS A 101 -10.83 7.94 0.82
CA CYS A 101 -9.45 8.26 0.48
C CYS A 101 -9.30 9.75 0.15
N GLY A 102 -8.15 10.31 0.53
CA GLY A 102 -7.73 11.65 0.14
C GLY A 102 -6.45 11.58 -0.68
N VAL A 103 -6.43 12.29 -1.81
CA VAL A 103 -5.27 12.38 -2.70
C VAL A 103 -4.63 13.75 -2.57
N PHE A 104 -3.33 13.80 -2.34
CA PHE A 104 -2.46 14.97 -2.41
C PHE A 104 -1.83 14.98 -3.80
N ARG A 105 -2.04 16.04 -4.58
CA ARG A 105 -1.67 16.05 -5.99
C ARG A 105 -0.46 16.92 -6.27
N ASN A 106 0.37 16.50 -7.21
CA ASN A 106 1.56 17.24 -7.66
C ASN A 106 2.44 17.70 -6.50
N ILE A 107 2.84 16.77 -5.64
CA ILE A 107 3.65 17.06 -4.44
C ILE A 107 5.16 16.98 -4.70
N GLY A 108 5.57 17.03 -5.96
CA GLY A 108 6.97 16.91 -6.37
C GLY A 108 7.86 18.06 -5.90
N GLY A 109 7.26 19.16 -5.42
CA GLY A 109 8.00 20.24 -4.78
C GLY A 109 8.59 19.87 -3.42
N PHE A 110 8.20 18.72 -2.85
CA PHE A 110 8.72 18.16 -1.60
C PHE A 110 9.75 17.05 -1.83
N VAL A 111 10.10 16.75 -3.08
CA VAL A 111 11.17 15.79 -3.40
C VAL A 111 12.51 16.47 -3.17
N ASP A 112 13.37 15.82 -2.38
CA ASP A 112 14.69 16.33 -2.06
C ASP A 112 15.73 16.01 -3.17
N GLY A 113 17.00 16.33 -2.90
CA GLY A 113 18.11 16.08 -3.84
C GLY A 113 18.36 14.61 -4.19
N GLY A 114 17.69 13.66 -3.51
CA GLY A 114 17.77 12.21 -3.69
C GLY A 114 16.79 11.63 -4.72
N ASN A 115 15.85 12.43 -5.25
CA ASN A 115 14.73 12.03 -6.13
C ASN A 115 13.57 11.28 -5.44
N GLU A 116 13.54 11.26 -4.11
CA GLU A 116 12.41 10.74 -3.33
C GLU A 116 11.99 11.80 -2.29
N ALA A 117 10.72 11.79 -1.91
CA ALA A 117 10.22 12.51 -0.75
C ALA A 117 9.85 11.49 0.33
N GLU A 118 10.08 11.81 1.58
CA GLU A 118 9.79 10.94 2.71
C GLU A 118 8.55 11.47 3.45
N PHE A 119 7.40 10.80 3.33
CA PHE A 119 6.14 11.31 3.90
C PHE A 119 5.65 10.53 5.11
N PHE A 120 5.08 11.25 6.07
CA PHE A 120 4.34 10.66 7.19
C PHE A 120 3.03 11.42 7.46
N ALA A 121 2.04 10.69 7.99
CA ALA A 121 0.75 11.25 8.36
C ALA A 121 0.68 11.57 9.85
N LYS A 122 -0.05 12.65 10.17
CA LYS A 122 -0.30 13.08 11.54
C LYS A 122 -1.79 13.15 11.82
N SER A 123 -2.24 12.40 12.82
CA SER A 123 -3.62 12.48 13.30
C SER A 123 -3.86 13.79 14.02
N ARG A 124 -4.99 14.45 13.74
CA ARG A 124 -5.50 15.59 14.52
C ARG A 124 -6.79 15.26 15.28
N SER A 125 -6.92 13.99 15.64
CA SER A 125 -8.09 13.42 16.30
C SER A 125 -7.68 12.57 17.49
N SER A 126 -8.43 12.66 18.60
CA SER A 126 -8.27 11.75 19.75
C SER A 126 -8.88 10.36 19.50
N SER A 127 -9.55 10.14 18.36
CA SER A 127 -10.06 8.83 17.96
C SER A 127 -8.98 8.03 17.24
N LYS A 128 -8.92 6.73 17.49
CA LYS A 128 -8.07 5.82 16.71
C LYS A 128 -8.46 5.86 15.22
N MET A 129 -7.50 5.75 14.33
CA MET A 129 -7.74 5.64 12.89
C MET A 129 -6.73 4.69 12.27
N HIS A 130 -7.17 3.89 11.30
CA HIS A 130 -6.28 3.04 10.51
C HIS A 130 -6.15 3.64 9.11
N LEU A 131 -4.92 3.97 8.73
CA LEU A 131 -4.57 4.63 7.49
C LEU A 131 -3.79 3.68 6.59
N ILE A 132 -4.04 3.77 5.29
CA ILE A 132 -3.44 2.96 4.23
C ILE A 132 -2.84 3.93 3.21
N PHE A 133 -1.59 3.72 2.84
CA PHE A 133 -0.76 4.68 2.11
C PHE A 133 -0.41 4.16 0.71
N PHE A 134 -0.47 5.05 -0.27
CA PHE A 134 -0.15 4.75 -1.66
C PHE A 134 0.54 5.93 -2.36
N ASP A 135 1.39 5.63 -3.34
CA ASP A 135 2.00 6.55 -4.32
C ASP A 135 1.51 6.26 -5.74
#